data_AF-A0A150QBC5-F1
#
_entry.id   AF-A0A150QBC5-F1
#
_cell.length_a   1.000
_cell.length_b   1.000
_cell.length_c   1.000
_cell.angle_alpha   90.00
_cell.angle_beta   90.00
_cell.angle_gamma   90.00
#
_symmetry.space_group_name_H-M   'P 1'
#
loop_
_entity.id
_entity.type
_entity.pdbx_description
1 polymer ?
#
loop_
_entity_poly.entity_id
_entity_poly.type
_entity_poly.pdbx_seq_one_letter_code
_entity_poly.pdbx_strand_id
1 'polypeptide(L)'
;MELSRLLDELTLAANRVGIAVRMEAFDPHLSDARNPRGGLCTVLGRRLILVDANASLPDRIATVAGALARVDMESVFLPPIVRATIGAHARGARPRPAAPGEPVRLPVRRAKGAKAPRLLPLARTKWRDA
;
A
#
# COMPACT_ATOMS: atom_id res chain seq x y z
N MET A 1 -14.15 20.20 -4.84
CA MET A 1 -13.56 20.56 -3.53
C MET A 1 -12.27 21.30 -3.84
N GLU A 2 -12.03 22.45 -3.20
CA GLU A 2 -10.77 23.20 -3.34
C GLU A 2 -9.57 22.39 -2.84
N LEU A 3 -8.40 22.57 -3.47
CA LEU A 3 -7.18 21.81 -3.13
C LEU A 3 -6.72 22.06 -1.68
N SER A 4 -6.88 23.26 -1.17
CA SER A 4 -6.56 23.60 0.23
C SER A 4 -7.42 22.79 1.20
N ARG A 5 -8.74 22.76 0.98
CA ARG A 5 -9.67 21.95 1.77
C ARG A 5 -9.36 20.46 1.69
N LEU A 6 -8.94 19.97 0.52
CA LEU A 6 -8.53 18.58 0.36
C LEU A 6 -7.29 18.24 1.20
N LEU A 7 -6.30 19.15 1.24
CA LEU A 7 -5.12 18.99 2.09
C LEU A 7 -5.50 18.99 3.59
N ASP A 8 -6.42 19.87 3.99
CA ASP A 8 -6.91 19.92 5.38
C ASP A 8 -7.60 18.61 5.77
N GLU A 9 -8.49 18.09 4.91
CA GLU A 9 -9.18 16.81 5.14
C GLU A 9 -8.19 15.62 5.21
N LEU A 10 -7.16 15.60 4.36
CA LEU A 10 -6.09 14.61 4.42
C LEU A 10 -5.30 14.71 5.73
N THR A 11 -5.05 15.92 6.20
CA THR A 11 -4.35 16.16 7.47
C THR A 11 -5.20 15.71 8.66
N LEU A 12 -6.51 15.99 8.63
CA LEU A 12 -7.46 15.50 9.63
C LEU A 12 -7.53 13.97 9.63
N ALA A 13 -7.54 13.33 8.45
CA ALA A 13 -7.50 11.88 8.32
C ALA A 13 -6.23 11.29 8.95
N ALA A 14 -5.05 11.89 8.70
CA ALA A 14 -3.80 11.49 9.29
C ALA A 14 -3.82 11.56 10.83
N ASN A 15 -4.36 12.66 11.37
CA ASN A 15 -4.47 12.86 12.81
C ASN A 15 -5.37 11.81 13.48
N ARG A 16 -6.46 11.38 12.81
CA ARG A 16 -7.36 10.33 13.33
C ARG A 16 -6.68 8.97 13.47
N VAL A 17 -5.67 8.67 12.65
CA VAL A 17 -4.86 7.45 12.75
C VAL A 17 -3.58 7.64 13.57
N GLY A 18 -3.46 8.75 14.30
CA GLY A 18 -2.32 9.04 15.19
C GLY A 18 -1.05 9.44 14.45
N ILE A 19 -1.16 9.97 13.23
CA ILE A 19 -0.02 10.43 12.43
C ILE A 19 -0.08 11.95 12.32
N ALA A 20 0.91 12.62 12.92
CA ALA A 20 1.02 14.08 12.83
C ALA A 20 1.57 14.51 11.47
N VAL A 21 0.99 15.53 10.86
CA VAL A 21 1.52 16.16 9.64
C VAL A 21 2.26 17.43 10.01
N ARG A 22 3.51 17.58 9.57
CA ARG A 22 4.32 18.79 9.80
C ARG A 22 4.84 19.35 8.48
N MET A 23 4.68 20.65 8.34
CA MET A 23 5.24 21.42 7.23
C MET A 23 6.63 21.87 7.63
N GLU A 24 7.64 21.47 6.89
CA GLU A 24 9.04 21.84 7.14
C GLU A 24 9.65 22.37 5.85
N ALA A 25 10.48 23.40 5.94
CA ALA A 25 11.23 23.87 4.79
C ALA A 25 12.42 22.93 4.58
N PHE A 26 12.41 22.17 3.49
CA PHE A 26 13.57 21.36 3.13
C PHE A 26 14.59 22.19 2.35
N ASP A 27 15.87 21.89 2.56
CA ASP A 27 16.95 22.46 1.77
C ASP A 27 16.82 21.98 0.30
N PRO A 28 16.69 22.91 -0.66
CA PRO A 28 16.58 22.56 -2.07
C PRO A 28 17.77 21.78 -2.63
N HIS A 29 18.96 21.92 -2.04
CA HIS A 29 20.21 21.33 -2.50
C HIS A 29 20.44 19.91 -1.96
N LEU A 30 19.74 19.52 -0.89
CA LEU A 30 19.80 18.17 -0.32
C LEU A 30 18.76 17.20 -0.92
N SER A 31 17.90 17.72 -1.79
CA SER A 31 16.75 17.01 -2.30
C SER A 31 16.92 16.67 -3.77
N ASP A 32 17.46 15.49 -4.06
CA ASP A 32 17.60 14.99 -5.44
C ASP A 32 16.23 14.74 -6.09
N ALA A 33 16.16 14.88 -7.43
CA ALA A 33 14.98 14.58 -8.23
C ALA A 33 14.41 13.15 -8.08
N ARG A 34 15.17 12.24 -7.42
CA ARG A 34 14.76 10.87 -7.09
C ARG A 34 14.14 10.71 -5.70
N ASN A 35 14.27 11.69 -4.81
CA ASN A 35 13.75 11.64 -3.44
C ASN A 35 12.67 12.71 -3.26
N PRO A 36 11.38 12.33 -3.13
CA PRO A 36 10.32 13.31 -2.86
C PRO A 36 10.63 14.04 -1.55
N ARG A 37 10.42 15.36 -1.53
CA ARG A 37 10.70 16.27 -0.40
C ARG A 37 9.64 16.11 0.69
N GLY A 38 9.61 14.93 1.32
CA GLY A 38 8.68 14.59 2.37
C GLY A 38 8.18 13.14 2.31
N GLY A 39 7.47 12.74 3.35
CA GLY A 39 6.89 11.41 3.45
C GLY A 39 6.66 10.95 4.88
N LEU A 40 6.15 9.72 4.99
CA LEU A 40 5.94 9.05 6.28
C LEU A 40 7.29 8.69 6.90
N CYS A 41 7.53 9.17 8.12
CA CYS A 41 8.69 8.87 8.92
C CYS A 41 8.29 8.51 10.36
N THR A 42 9.23 7.87 11.07
CA THR A 42 9.05 7.49 12.47
C THR A 42 10.16 8.14 13.29
N VAL A 43 9.80 9.01 14.23
CA VAL A 43 10.73 9.68 15.13
C VAL A 43 10.41 9.27 16.55
N LEU A 44 11.38 8.66 17.25
CA LEU A 44 11.21 8.19 18.63
C LEU A 44 9.95 7.31 18.81
N GLY A 45 9.70 6.43 17.85
CA GLY A 45 8.53 5.53 17.85
C GLY A 45 7.20 6.20 17.45
N ARG A 46 7.17 7.51 17.19
CA ARG A 46 5.98 8.25 16.75
C ARG A 46 5.97 8.40 15.24
N ARG A 47 4.83 8.13 14.62
CA ARG A 47 4.64 8.27 13.17
C ARG A 47 4.28 9.71 12.83
N LEU A 48 4.98 10.28 11.84
CA LEU A 48 4.71 11.62 11.36
C LEU A 48 4.94 11.72 9.85
N ILE A 49 4.23 12.62 9.20
CA ILE A 49 4.40 12.94 7.78
C ILE A 49 5.07 14.30 7.71
N LEU A 50 6.27 14.35 7.15
CA LEU A 50 6.91 15.61 6.82
C LEU A 50 6.52 16.00 5.39
N VAL A 51 6.19 17.27 5.21
CA VAL A 51 5.79 17.85 3.93
C VAL A 51 6.61 19.10 3.68
N ASP A 52 7.18 19.23 2.48
CA ASP A 52 7.92 20.44 2.12
C ASP A 52 7.01 21.67 2.08
N ALA A 53 7.30 22.63 2.95
CA ALA A 53 6.62 23.91 3.01
C ALA A 53 6.89 24.76 1.76
N ASN A 54 7.91 24.45 0.97
CA ASN A 54 8.23 25.11 -0.30
C ASN A 54 7.58 24.43 -1.51
N ALA A 55 7.05 23.21 -1.36
CA ALA A 55 6.44 22.48 -2.46
C ALA A 55 5.11 23.12 -2.92
N SER A 56 4.70 22.84 -4.16
CA SER A 56 3.40 23.29 -4.66
C SER A 56 2.26 22.61 -3.89
N LEU A 57 1.07 23.22 -3.85
CA LEU A 57 -0.07 22.63 -3.14
C LEU A 57 -0.43 21.22 -3.65
N PRO A 58 -0.44 20.93 -4.98
CA PRO A 58 -0.58 19.57 -5.49
C PRO A 58 0.49 18.59 -4.98
N ASP A 59 1.75 19.01 -4.90
CA ASP A 59 2.84 18.15 -4.42
C ASP A 59 2.72 17.81 -2.94
N ARG A 60 2.27 18.78 -2.13
CA ARG A 60 1.95 18.57 -0.71
C ARG A 60 0.85 17.53 -0.55
N ILE A 61 -0.23 17.67 -1.34
CA ILE A 61 -1.34 16.70 -1.37
C ILE A 61 -0.83 15.32 -1.77
N ALA A 62 -0.03 15.23 -2.83
CA ALA A 62 0.54 13.97 -3.28
C ALA A 62 1.42 13.30 -2.20
N THR A 63 2.19 14.10 -1.46
CA THR A 63 3.05 13.63 -0.35
C THR A 63 2.22 13.05 0.78
N VAL A 64 1.20 13.77 1.26
CA VAL A 64 0.33 13.30 2.35
C VAL A 64 -0.49 12.09 1.91
N ALA A 65 -1.11 12.15 0.72
CA ALA A 65 -1.93 11.07 0.20
C ALA A 65 -1.11 9.79 -0.05
N GLY A 66 0.10 9.91 -0.61
CA GLY A 66 1.00 8.78 -0.83
C GLY A 66 1.52 8.16 0.48
N ALA A 67 1.75 8.99 1.50
CA ALA A 67 2.10 8.52 2.83
C ALA A 67 0.93 7.77 3.49
N LEU A 68 -0.29 8.34 3.44
CA LEU A 68 -1.50 7.74 3.97
C LEU A 68 -1.85 6.42 3.25
N ALA A 69 -1.61 6.32 1.95
CA ALA A 69 -1.86 5.08 1.19
C ALA A 69 -1.07 3.86 1.71
N ARG A 70 -0.02 4.06 2.51
CA ARG A 70 0.78 3.00 3.15
C ARG A 70 0.25 2.61 4.54
N VAL A 71 -0.83 3.25 4.99
CA VAL A 71 -1.41 3.11 6.34
C VAL A 71 -2.76 2.43 6.20
N ASP A 72 -3.08 1.56 7.14
CA ASP A 72 -4.43 1.03 7.25
C ASP A 72 -5.40 2.14 7.69
N MET A 73 -6.39 2.40 6.85
CA MET A 73 -7.44 3.42 7.05
C MET A 73 -8.83 2.82 6.80
N GLU A 74 -8.98 1.49 6.84
CA GLU A 74 -10.28 0.85 6.65
C GLU A 74 -11.27 1.19 7.78
N SER A 75 -10.75 1.38 9.00
CA SER A 75 -11.55 1.68 10.19
C SER A 75 -11.97 3.15 10.32
N VAL A 76 -11.46 4.05 9.47
CA VAL A 76 -11.72 5.50 9.56
C VAL A 76 -12.72 5.93 8.49
N PHE A 77 -13.77 6.62 8.91
CA PHE A 77 -14.67 7.28 7.98
C PHE A 77 -13.95 8.44 7.27
N LEU A 78 -13.91 8.37 5.94
CA LEU A 78 -13.27 9.35 5.07
C LEU A 78 -14.28 9.79 4.00
N PRO A 79 -14.34 11.10 3.66
CA PRO A 79 -15.10 11.56 2.50
C PRO A 79 -14.69 10.81 1.23
N PRO A 80 -15.62 10.51 0.29
CA PRO A 80 -15.31 9.74 -0.92
C PRO A 80 -14.15 10.32 -1.74
N ILE A 81 -14.08 11.65 -1.85
CA ILE A 81 -13.00 12.33 -2.58
C ILE A 81 -11.62 12.11 -1.93
N VAL A 82 -11.55 12.13 -0.60
CA VAL A 82 -10.30 11.89 0.16
C VAL A 82 -9.83 10.45 -0.04
N ARG A 83 -10.75 9.49 0.04
CA ARG A 83 -10.45 8.07 -0.19
C ARG A 83 -9.98 7.81 -1.62
N ALA A 84 -10.60 8.46 -2.61
CA ALA A 84 -10.18 8.38 -4.00
C ALA A 84 -8.78 8.98 -4.22
N THR A 85 -8.48 10.14 -3.61
CA THR A 85 -7.16 10.77 -3.68
C THR A 85 -6.07 9.84 -3.12
N ILE A 86 -6.27 9.30 -1.92
CA ILE A 86 -5.34 8.32 -1.32
C ILE A 86 -5.13 7.12 -2.25
N GLY A 87 -6.21 6.54 -2.77
CA GLY A 87 -6.13 5.39 -3.68
C GLY A 87 -5.39 5.71 -4.98
N ALA A 88 -5.53 6.91 -5.51
CA ALA A 88 -4.80 7.36 -6.70
C ALA A 88 -3.28 7.44 -6.46
N HIS A 89 -2.87 7.87 -5.26
CA HIS A 89 -1.46 8.00 -4.89
C HIS A 89 -0.82 6.69 -4.37
N ALA A 90 -1.61 5.63 -4.16
CA ALA A 90 -1.10 4.32 -3.75
C ALA A 90 -0.16 3.67 -4.79
N ARG A 91 -0.32 3.96 -6.09
CA ARG A 91 0.46 3.33 -7.16
C ARG A 91 1.93 3.77 -7.22
N GLY A 92 2.26 4.94 -6.66
CA GLY A 92 3.65 5.43 -6.55
C GLY A 92 4.37 4.90 -5.30
N ALA A 93 3.62 4.44 -4.30
CA ALA A 93 4.15 3.78 -3.13
C ALA A 93 4.47 2.33 -3.46
N ARG A 94 5.66 2.05 -4.02
CA ARG A 94 6.15 0.68 -4.19
C ARG A 94 5.91 -0.10 -2.88
N PRO A 95 5.24 -1.26 -2.90
CA PRO A 95 5.11 -2.09 -1.72
C PRO A 95 6.49 -2.30 -1.13
N ARG A 96 6.63 -2.12 0.19
CA ARG A 96 7.85 -2.54 0.88
C ARG A 96 8.07 -4.01 0.50
N PRO A 97 9.20 -4.39 -0.12
CA PRO A 97 9.47 -5.81 -0.33
C PRO A 97 9.36 -6.49 1.03
N ALA A 98 8.56 -7.56 1.09
CA ALA A 98 8.37 -8.33 2.32
C ALA A 98 9.73 -8.61 2.94
N ALA A 99 9.85 -8.40 4.26
CA ALA A 99 11.10 -8.69 4.94
C ALA A 99 11.48 -10.16 4.68
N PRO A 100 12.77 -10.49 4.45
CA PRO A 100 13.18 -11.88 4.33
C PRO A 100 12.73 -12.67 5.57
N GLY A 101 11.79 -13.61 5.38
CA GLY A 101 11.26 -14.46 6.46
C GLY A 101 9.75 -14.37 6.72
N GLU A 102 9.01 -13.44 6.11
CA GLU A 102 7.56 -13.39 6.26
C GLU A 102 6.89 -14.40 5.30
N PRO A 103 6.17 -15.43 5.80
CA PRO A 103 5.56 -16.44 4.93
C PRO A 103 4.45 -15.81 4.11
N VAL A 104 4.69 -15.67 2.81
CA VAL A 104 3.68 -15.28 1.82
C VAL A 104 2.58 -16.34 1.83
N ARG A 105 1.42 -16.01 2.40
CA ARG A 105 0.22 -16.85 2.30
C ARG A 105 -0.29 -16.77 0.87
N LEU A 106 0.07 -17.76 0.05
CA LEU A 106 -0.51 -17.92 -1.27
C LEU A 106 -2.03 -18.17 -1.13
N PRO A 107 -2.87 -17.51 -1.94
CA PRO A 107 -4.31 -17.78 -1.91
C PRO A 107 -4.55 -19.23 -2.33
N VAL A 108 -5.00 -20.06 -1.39
CA VAL A 108 -5.38 -21.45 -1.67
C VAL A 108 -6.60 -21.42 -2.56
N ARG A 109 -6.41 -21.67 -3.86
CA ARG A 109 -7.53 -21.93 -4.78
C ARG A 109 -8.24 -23.18 -4.27
N ARG A 110 -9.46 -23.03 -3.72
CA ARG A 110 -10.36 -24.15 -3.44
C ARG A 110 -10.64 -24.86 -4.78
N ALA A 111 -10.02 -26.02 -4.99
CA ALA A 111 -10.33 -26.87 -6.13
C ALA A 111 -11.77 -27.37 -5.98
N LYS A 112 -12.68 -26.87 -6.83
CA LYS A 112 -14.03 -27.42 -6.98
C LYS A 112 -13.92 -28.78 -7.68
N GLY A 113 -14.21 -29.84 -6.91
CA GLY A 113 -14.68 -31.16 -7.35
C GLY A 113 -14.09 -31.75 -8.64
N ALA A 114 -13.03 -32.55 -8.51
CA ALA A 114 -12.66 -33.51 -9.53
C ALA A 114 -13.28 -34.88 -9.18
N LYS A 115 -14.16 -35.39 -10.07
CA LYS A 115 -14.75 -36.74 -9.99
C LYS A 115 -13.66 -37.81 -10.03
N ALA A 116 -13.81 -38.83 -9.20
CA ALA A 116 -12.94 -40.01 -9.18
C ALA A 116 -12.92 -40.73 -10.54
N PRO A 117 -11.76 -41.08 -11.09
CA PRO A 117 -11.70 -41.89 -12.30
C PRO A 117 -12.11 -43.34 -12.00
N ARG A 118 -13.07 -43.84 -12.78
CA ARG A 118 -13.45 -45.27 -12.83
C ARG A 118 -12.22 -46.08 -13.27
N LEU A 119 -11.74 -46.97 -12.40
CA LEU A 119 -10.75 -47.99 -12.74
C LEU A 119 -11.39 -48.99 -13.72
N LEU A 120 -10.87 -49.07 -14.94
CA LEU A 120 -11.13 -50.17 -15.86
C LEU A 120 -10.19 -51.34 -15.48
N PRO A 121 -10.68 -52.59 -15.44
CA PRO A 121 -9.86 -53.72 -15.07
C PRO A 121 -8.81 -54.00 -16.16
N LEU A 122 -7.53 -53.97 -15.79
CA LEU A 122 -6.43 -54.39 -16.65
C LEU A 122 -6.52 -55.90 -16.88
N ALA A 123 -6.78 -56.28 -18.14
CA ALA A 123 -6.80 -57.66 -18.60
C ALA A 123 -5.41 -58.31 -18.39
N ARG A 124 -5.41 -59.49 -17.76
CA ARG A 124 -4.24 -60.36 -17.61
C ARG A 124 -3.83 -60.92 -18.98
N THR A 125 -2.76 -60.43 -19.56
CA THR A 125 -2.07 -61.12 -20.66
C THR A 125 -0.84 -61.86 -20.13
N LYS A 126 -0.96 -63.20 -20.15
CA LYS A 126 0.08 -64.20 -19.96
C LYS A 126 1.26 -63.92 -20.90
N TRP A 127 2.48 -63.94 -20.38
CA TRP A 127 3.68 -64.23 -21.16
C TRP A 127 4.29 -65.53 -20.64
N ARG A 128 4.57 -66.43 -21.59
CA ARG A 128 5.10 -67.79 -21.40
C ARG A 128 6.63 -67.75 -21.49
N ASP A 129 7.29 -68.53 -20.64
CA ASP A 129 8.71 -68.88 -20.74
C ASP A 129 8.98 -69.76 -21.96
N ALA A 130 10.05 -69.44 -22.71
CA ALA A 130 10.97 -70.35 -23.39
C ALA A 130 12.15 -69.54 -23.97
#